data_AF-A0A1J5WGV6-F1
#
_entry.id   AF-A0A1J5WGV6-F1
#
_cell.length_a   1.000
_cell.length_b   1.000
_cell.length_c   1.000
_cell.angle_alpha   90.00
_cell.angle_beta   90.00
_cell.angle_gamma   90.00
#
_symmetry.space_group_name_H-M   'P 1'
#
loop_
_entity.id
_entity.type
_entity.pdbx_description
1 polymer ?
#
loop_
_entity_poly.entity_id
_entity_poly.type
_entity_poly.pdbx_seq_one_letter_code
_entity_poly.pdbx_strand_id
1 'polypeptide(L)'
;EITPNTTVSDIEMELLDVKRREILRDMGRRGVHVAPEHLEETTERRRLEQSENSGTIQPRLVDSLVLTIAELSAGPVLLGPETTVYLPDMWLSDALFFRLLEKTKVVLGGTVSLFKHLGRKKCIREGMDVEYEEEVRLSPAIKNNTLFRENVAGLPDKSIYLWGVKSLTLKDHTVNLLPKLKLHEDNETEEFSLDAELGEHVSSILGAKDSSIWLGKVRKLRLERHAINLLPKLKLHEDNVLEEEFWLDAELGEHVSSILGTGNGTIWLGKVKSLKLNHFAVNLLPLLKLHEDSVMEEFGLDAKKEEYVSSILSAGDRSIWLGRVKSLKLYNHAVNTLPKLKLHEDNVMEYFWLHARQREHISEIFVKKDNSIWLGKVKKLELWNYAINLLPKLWLHEDNVMEYFWLSGWPKREYISEILVKKDSSIWLGKVKSLRLEWYAVNILPKLWLHEDNVMDSLVIVGVNRYMLQEDYWILNKIKTARSALEVLFPSKTGDSQTEQLLGPGMDGGCCGWKIKQIKMDRSTVYALRGIRSDKSGVLDRFELTNPKEEEVKKIFRSDERVYLGKIKQNGLIVPPSIKEALIYTLVDEEDVDSDCRAEELSKEALLQSPSEADHPFIKKRHL
;
A
#
# COMPACT_ATOMS: atom_id res chain seq x y z
N GLU A 1 -69.76 -29.80 -31.27
CA GLU A 1 -70.41 -30.93 -30.59
C GLU A 1 -69.34 -31.97 -30.32
N ILE A 2 -69.15 -32.38 -29.07
CA ILE A 2 -68.06 -33.28 -28.67
C ILE A 2 -68.65 -34.67 -28.49
N THR A 3 -68.24 -35.62 -29.33
CA THR A 3 -68.48 -37.06 -29.08
C THR A 3 -67.54 -37.56 -27.99
N PRO A 4 -68.00 -38.45 -27.08
CA PRO A 4 -67.23 -38.87 -25.93
C PRO A 4 -66.23 -39.97 -26.33
N ASN A 5 -65.08 -39.58 -26.86
CA ASN A 5 -63.83 -40.37 -26.86
C ASN A 5 -62.64 -39.57 -27.44
N THR A 6 -62.47 -38.32 -27.00
CA THR A 6 -61.31 -37.50 -27.37
C THR A 6 -60.53 -37.19 -26.11
N THR A 7 -59.29 -37.66 -26.03
CA THR A 7 -58.40 -37.41 -24.88
C THR A 7 -57.72 -36.06 -25.00
N VAL A 8 -57.25 -35.48 -23.89
CA VAL A 8 -56.55 -34.18 -23.85
C VAL A 8 -55.37 -34.12 -24.86
N SER A 9 -54.76 -35.28 -25.14
CA SER A 9 -53.70 -35.46 -26.15
C SER A 9 -54.14 -35.14 -27.57
N ASP A 10 -55.40 -35.41 -27.93
CA ASP A 10 -55.90 -35.22 -29.30
C ASP A 10 -56.18 -33.73 -29.57
N ILE A 11 -56.61 -32.99 -28.54
CA ILE A 11 -56.81 -31.54 -28.58
C ILE A 11 -55.47 -30.80 -28.64
N GLU A 12 -54.44 -31.27 -27.91
CA GLU A 12 -53.09 -30.72 -27.98
C GLU A 12 -52.43 -30.94 -29.36
N MET A 13 -52.66 -32.11 -29.97
CA MET A 13 -52.19 -32.41 -31.33
C MET A 13 -52.86 -31.53 -32.39
N GLU A 14 -54.17 -31.29 -32.29
CA GLU A 14 -54.87 -30.36 -33.18
C GLU A 14 -54.40 -28.90 -33.00
N LEU A 15 -54.13 -28.46 -31.77
CA LEU A 15 -53.57 -27.12 -31.49
C LEU A 15 -52.14 -26.94 -32.02
N LEU A 16 -51.32 -27.99 -31.95
CA LEU A 16 -49.97 -28.02 -32.53
C LEU A 16 -50.02 -27.98 -34.06
N ASP A 17 -50.97 -28.68 -34.68
CA ASP A 17 -51.12 -28.70 -36.14
C ASP A 17 -51.71 -27.39 -36.69
N VAL A 18 -52.57 -26.71 -35.93
CA VAL A 18 -53.04 -25.35 -36.25
C VAL A 18 -51.89 -24.34 -36.17
N LYS A 19 -51.05 -24.39 -35.11
CA LYS A 19 -49.83 -23.56 -35.01
C LYS A 19 -48.83 -23.86 -36.12
N ARG A 20 -48.66 -25.12 -36.49
CA ARG A 20 -47.79 -25.55 -37.60
C ARG A 20 -48.27 -24.97 -38.93
N ARG A 21 -49.58 -24.96 -39.18
CA ARG A 21 -50.17 -24.35 -40.39
C ARG A 21 -50.09 -22.82 -40.40
N GLU A 22 -50.11 -22.15 -39.25
CA GLU A 22 -49.83 -20.71 -39.16
C GLU A 22 -48.36 -20.38 -39.44
N ILE A 23 -47.42 -21.16 -38.89
CA ILE A 23 -45.98 -21.00 -39.13
C ILE A 23 -45.64 -21.23 -40.60
N LEU A 24 -46.19 -22.28 -41.22
CA LEU A 24 -45.99 -22.55 -42.65
C LEU A 24 -46.61 -21.46 -43.54
N ARG A 25 -47.74 -20.85 -43.14
CA ARG A 25 -48.31 -19.68 -43.84
C ARG A 25 -47.46 -18.42 -43.68
N ASP A 26 -46.84 -18.20 -42.51
CA ASP A 26 -45.92 -17.07 -42.29
C ASP A 26 -44.62 -17.25 -43.09
N MET A 27 -44.10 -18.49 -43.17
CA MET A 27 -42.95 -18.84 -44.01
C MET A 27 -43.23 -18.63 -45.51
N GLY A 28 -44.43 -18.98 -45.98
CA GLY A 28 -44.86 -18.73 -47.36
C GLY A 28 -45.02 -17.24 -47.69
N ARG A 29 -45.44 -16.39 -46.73
CA ARG A 29 -45.51 -14.93 -46.89
C ARG A 29 -44.14 -14.25 -46.93
N ARG A 30 -43.13 -14.87 -46.31
CA ARG A 30 -41.73 -14.39 -46.29
C ARG A 30 -40.86 -14.96 -47.41
N GLY A 31 -41.45 -15.65 -48.40
CA GLY A 31 -40.75 -16.13 -49.59
C GLY A 31 -39.79 -17.30 -49.34
N VAL A 32 -39.96 -18.06 -48.26
CA VAL A 32 -39.12 -19.23 -47.95
C VAL A 32 -39.72 -20.47 -48.60
N HIS A 33 -39.04 -21.03 -49.60
CA HIS A 33 -39.39 -22.31 -50.22
C HIS A 33 -38.34 -23.37 -49.89
N VAL A 34 -38.79 -24.58 -49.53
CA VAL A 34 -37.93 -25.76 -49.35
C VAL A 34 -37.80 -26.46 -50.70
N ALA A 35 -36.59 -26.55 -51.22
CA ALA A 35 -36.27 -27.35 -52.41
C ALA A 35 -35.72 -28.74 -52.00
N PRO A 36 -36.02 -29.82 -52.73
CA PRO A 36 -35.50 -31.14 -52.41
C PRO A 36 -34.09 -31.38 -52.96
N GLU A 37 -33.50 -32.44 -52.41
CA GLU A 37 -32.15 -32.97 -52.58
C GLU A 37 -31.66 -33.09 -54.03
N HIS A 38 -30.36 -32.81 -54.18
CA HIS A 38 -29.36 -33.33 -55.14
C HIS A 38 -28.50 -32.19 -55.73
N LEU A 39 -27.27 -32.04 -55.21
CA LEU A 39 -26.10 -31.75 -56.04
C LEU A 39 -24.81 -31.96 -55.23
N GLU A 40 -24.36 -33.22 -55.15
CA GLU A 40 -22.92 -33.49 -55.10
C GLU A 40 -22.37 -33.17 -56.48
N GLU A 41 -21.68 -32.04 -56.67
CA GLU A 41 -20.55 -31.93 -57.60
C GLU A 41 -19.92 -30.53 -57.61
N THR A 42 -18.62 -30.48 -57.87
CA THR A 42 -17.81 -29.34 -58.36
C THR A 42 -17.12 -28.40 -57.36
N THR A 43 -16.16 -28.93 -56.59
CA THR A 43 -15.04 -28.13 -56.04
C THR A 43 -13.90 -27.92 -57.05
N GLU A 44 -13.87 -28.61 -58.20
CA GLU A 44 -12.76 -28.51 -59.17
C GLU A 44 -12.97 -27.53 -60.35
N ARG A 45 -14.15 -26.94 -60.56
CA ARG A 45 -14.34 -25.97 -61.65
C ARG A 45 -14.01 -24.51 -61.29
N ARG A 46 -13.83 -24.14 -60.02
CA ARG A 46 -13.57 -22.74 -59.63
C ARG A 46 -12.12 -22.27 -59.74
N ARG A 47 -11.18 -23.13 -60.12
CA ARG A 47 -9.79 -22.70 -60.38
C ARG A 47 -9.52 -22.24 -61.81
N LEU A 48 -10.46 -22.39 -62.74
CA LEU A 48 -10.25 -21.99 -64.15
C LEU A 48 -11.02 -20.74 -64.62
N GLU A 49 -11.84 -20.12 -63.77
CA GLU A 49 -12.64 -18.93 -64.14
C GLU A 49 -12.27 -17.67 -63.33
N GLN A 50 -11.10 -17.65 -62.68
CA GLN A 50 -10.53 -16.44 -62.05
C GLN A 50 -9.49 -15.72 -62.92
N SER A 51 -9.56 -15.88 -64.24
CA SER A 51 -9.03 -14.89 -65.18
C SER A 51 -10.20 -14.35 -65.97
N GLU A 52 -10.41 -13.03 -65.89
CA GLU A 52 -11.46 -12.24 -66.60
C GLU A 52 -12.82 -12.12 -65.87
N ASN A 53 -12.88 -11.30 -64.82
CA ASN A 53 -13.65 -10.05 -64.87
C ASN A 53 -13.65 -9.30 -63.54
N SER A 54 -13.45 -7.99 -63.63
CA SER A 54 -13.63 -7.01 -62.58
C SER A 54 -15.11 -6.86 -62.21
N GLY A 55 -15.46 -7.03 -60.93
CA GLY A 55 -16.80 -6.74 -60.44
C GLY A 55 -16.92 -6.98 -58.94
N THR A 56 -17.31 -5.95 -58.22
CA THR A 56 -17.53 -5.84 -56.77
C THR A 56 -18.28 -7.04 -56.17
N ILE A 57 -17.66 -7.78 -55.23
CA ILE A 57 -18.34 -8.81 -54.43
C ILE A 57 -18.51 -8.27 -53.00
N GLN A 58 -19.74 -7.91 -52.64
CA GLN A 58 -20.14 -7.67 -51.25
C GLN A 58 -20.03 -8.97 -50.42
N PRO A 59 -19.58 -8.93 -49.16
CA PRO A 59 -19.63 -10.09 -48.28
C PRO A 59 -21.09 -10.46 -47.98
N ARG A 60 -21.46 -11.73 -48.15
CA ARG A 60 -22.76 -12.25 -47.71
C ARG A 60 -22.81 -12.32 -46.19
N LEU A 61 -23.78 -11.64 -45.58
CA LEU A 61 -24.20 -11.78 -44.19
C LEU A 61 -24.66 -13.23 -43.94
N VAL A 62 -24.22 -13.81 -42.83
CA VAL A 62 -24.70 -15.13 -42.37
C VAL A 62 -25.78 -14.88 -41.32
N ASP A 63 -27.04 -14.98 -41.75
CA ASP A 63 -28.24 -14.57 -41.00
C ASP A 63 -28.72 -15.56 -39.91
N SER A 64 -28.00 -16.66 -39.65
CA SER A 64 -28.31 -17.56 -38.53
C SER A 64 -27.15 -18.52 -38.23
N LEU A 65 -27.01 -18.94 -36.98
CA LEU A 65 -26.13 -20.06 -36.62
C LEU A 65 -26.77 -21.36 -37.12
N VAL A 66 -26.46 -21.75 -38.36
CA VAL A 66 -26.92 -23.01 -38.93
C VAL A 66 -26.03 -24.13 -38.38
N LEU A 67 -26.54 -24.89 -37.42
CA LEU A 67 -25.99 -26.20 -37.08
C LEU A 67 -26.30 -27.15 -38.25
N THR A 68 -25.38 -27.30 -39.19
CA THR A 68 -25.43 -28.37 -40.19
C THR A 68 -25.12 -29.70 -39.51
N ILE A 69 -26.15 -30.27 -38.88
CA ILE A 69 -26.18 -31.68 -38.49
C ILE A 69 -27.08 -32.36 -39.52
N ALA A 70 -26.58 -33.44 -40.13
CA ALA A 70 -27.24 -34.13 -41.24
C ALA A 70 -28.68 -34.61 -40.92
N GLU A 71 -29.09 -34.63 -39.66
CA GLU A 71 -30.44 -35.03 -39.23
C GLU A 71 -30.89 -34.19 -38.02
N LEU A 72 -31.62 -33.08 -38.25
CA LEU A 72 -32.31 -32.37 -37.18
C LEU A 72 -33.75 -32.91 -37.05
N SER A 73 -33.97 -33.78 -36.07
CA SER A 73 -35.30 -33.89 -35.45
C SER A 73 -35.56 -32.65 -34.59
N ALA A 74 -36.82 -32.22 -34.45
CA ALA A 74 -37.22 -30.95 -33.84
C ALA A 74 -36.98 -30.81 -32.32
N GLY A 75 -36.01 -31.54 -31.74
CA GLY A 75 -35.65 -31.53 -30.32
C GLY A 75 -34.34 -30.79 -30.00
N PRO A 76 -34.01 -30.60 -28.70
CA PRO A 76 -32.76 -29.98 -28.28
C PRO A 76 -31.56 -30.84 -28.67
N VAL A 77 -30.58 -30.23 -29.35
CA VAL A 77 -29.32 -30.88 -29.72
C VAL A 77 -28.28 -30.66 -28.63
N LEU A 78 -27.65 -31.76 -28.20
CA LEU A 78 -26.52 -31.70 -27.27
C LEU A 78 -25.22 -31.48 -28.06
N LEU A 79 -24.56 -30.35 -27.83
CA LEU A 79 -23.23 -30.08 -28.38
C LEU A 79 -22.17 -30.76 -27.51
N GLY A 80 -21.24 -31.48 -28.13
CA GLY A 80 -20.19 -32.22 -27.44
C GLY A 80 -18.82 -32.07 -28.11
N PRO A 81 -17.78 -32.78 -27.59
CA PRO A 81 -16.40 -32.64 -28.06
C PRO A 81 -16.19 -32.99 -29.54
N GLU A 82 -17.07 -33.84 -30.11
CA GLU A 82 -17.01 -34.18 -31.54
C GLU A 82 -17.76 -33.19 -32.44
N THR A 83 -18.53 -32.27 -31.85
CA THR A 83 -19.23 -31.25 -32.61
C THR A 83 -18.27 -30.12 -32.97
N THR A 84 -18.15 -29.82 -34.26
CA THR A 84 -17.44 -28.63 -34.75
C THR A 84 -18.42 -27.48 -34.91
N VAL A 85 -18.12 -26.35 -34.26
CA VAL A 85 -18.90 -25.12 -34.31
C VAL A 85 -18.13 -24.08 -35.11
N TYR A 86 -18.69 -23.69 -36.25
CA TYR A 86 -18.14 -22.64 -37.10
C TYR A 86 -18.75 -21.29 -36.72
N LEU A 87 -17.89 -20.32 -36.40
CA LEU A 87 -18.30 -18.97 -35.99
C LEU A 87 -17.81 -17.95 -37.05
N PRO A 88 -18.66 -17.48 -37.98
CA PRO A 88 -18.36 -16.33 -38.83
C PRO A 88 -18.25 -15.02 -38.02
N ASP A 89 -18.13 -13.88 -38.70
CA ASP A 89 -18.25 -12.57 -38.06
C ASP A 89 -19.58 -12.44 -37.30
N MET A 90 -19.53 -12.40 -35.97
CA MET A 90 -20.75 -12.37 -35.15
C MET A 90 -20.54 -11.85 -33.73
N TRP A 91 -21.65 -11.59 -33.04
CA TRP A 91 -21.67 -11.18 -31.64
C TRP A 91 -22.17 -12.32 -30.75
N LEU A 92 -21.34 -12.72 -29.78
CA LEU A 92 -21.65 -13.78 -28.83
C LEU A 92 -21.58 -13.29 -27.40
N SER A 93 -22.48 -13.78 -26.56
CA SER A 93 -22.32 -13.58 -25.13
C SER A 93 -21.06 -14.30 -24.66
N ASP A 94 -20.27 -13.67 -23.79
CA ASP A 94 -19.09 -14.24 -23.14
C ASP A 94 -19.32 -15.67 -22.62
N ALA A 95 -20.42 -15.89 -21.90
CA ALA A 95 -20.79 -17.19 -21.34
C ALA A 95 -20.95 -18.28 -22.41
N LEU A 96 -21.63 -17.96 -23.52
CA LEU A 96 -21.80 -18.91 -24.63
C LEU A 96 -20.45 -19.19 -25.31
N PHE A 97 -19.67 -18.15 -25.60
CA PHE A 97 -18.38 -18.31 -26.26
C PHE A 97 -17.43 -19.23 -25.47
N PHE A 98 -17.27 -19.00 -24.16
CA PHE A 98 -16.41 -19.86 -23.33
C PHE A 98 -16.97 -21.28 -23.17
N ARG A 99 -18.30 -21.44 -23.12
CA ARG A 99 -18.91 -22.78 -23.12
C ARG A 99 -18.64 -23.55 -24.40
N LEU A 100 -18.66 -22.89 -25.56
CA LEU A 100 -18.30 -23.50 -26.83
C LEU A 100 -16.82 -23.91 -26.84
N LEU A 101 -15.91 -23.03 -26.40
CA LEU A 101 -14.48 -23.36 -26.29
C LEU A 101 -14.23 -24.53 -25.32
N GLU A 102 -15.03 -24.68 -24.27
CA GLU A 102 -14.89 -25.76 -23.28
C GLU A 102 -15.46 -27.11 -23.77
N LYS A 103 -16.54 -27.10 -24.57
CA LYS A 103 -17.36 -28.29 -24.84
C LYS A 103 -17.34 -28.78 -26.29
N THR A 104 -16.91 -27.97 -27.25
CA THR A 104 -16.99 -28.26 -28.69
C THR A 104 -15.66 -27.95 -29.39
N LYS A 105 -15.45 -28.41 -30.63
CA LYS A 105 -14.37 -27.93 -31.49
C LYS A 105 -14.80 -26.60 -32.10
N VAL A 106 -14.07 -25.52 -31.91
CA VAL A 106 -14.45 -24.18 -32.40
C VAL A 106 -13.54 -23.75 -33.54
N VAL A 107 -14.13 -23.34 -34.66
CA VAL A 107 -13.42 -22.78 -35.82
C VAL A 107 -13.96 -21.38 -36.10
N LEU A 108 -13.09 -20.38 -36.07
CA LEU A 108 -13.46 -19.01 -36.42
C LEU A 108 -13.34 -18.79 -37.93
N GLY A 109 -14.44 -18.42 -38.55
CA GLY A 109 -14.51 -17.92 -39.93
C GLY A 109 -14.30 -16.42 -40.06
N GLY A 110 -14.41 -15.68 -38.96
CA GLY A 110 -14.27 -14.23 -38.88
C GLY A 110 -13.93 -13.76 -37.46
N THR A 111 -14.26 -12.50 -37.16
CA THR A 111 -14.09 -11.86 -35.85
C THR A 111 -15.31 -12.12 -34.97
N VAL A 112 -15.08 -12.62 -33.76
CA VAL A 112 -16.14 -12.79 -32.76
C VAL A 112 -16.09 -11.62 -31.78
N SER A 113 -17.17 -10.87 -31.68
CA SER A 113 -17.32 -9.79 -30.70
C SER A 113 -18.04 -10.31 -29.46
N LEU A 114 -17.44 -10.11 -28.28
CA LEU A 114 -18.06 -10.55 -27.02
C LEU A 114 -18.87 -9.44 -26.36
N PHE A 115 -20.02 -9.82 -25.81
CA PHE A 115 -20.82 -8.98 -24.93
C PHE A 115 -21.17 -9.71 -23.64
N LYS A 116 -21.52 -8.96 -22.59
CA LYS A 116 -21.87 -9.53 -21.29
C LYS A 116 -23.14 -10.38 -21.35
N HIS A 117 -23.08 -11.60 -20.84
CA HIS A 117 -24.28 -12.42 -20.65
C HIS A 117 -25.17 -11.88 -19.50
N LEU A 118 -26.44 -11.62 -19.80
CA LEU A 118 -27.44 -11.10 -18.86
C LEU A 118 -28.55 -12.13 -18.59
N GLY A 119 -28.19 -13.33 -18.12
CA GLY A 119 -29.15 -14.38 -17.74
C GLY A 119 -30.02 -14.86 -18.91
N ARG A 120 -31.35 -14.88 -18.76
CA ARG A 120 -32.31 -15.42 -19.77
C ARG A 120 -32.38 -14.65 -21.11
N LYS A 121 -31.45 -13.72 -21.39
CA LYS A 121 -31.41 -12.93 -22.63
C LYS A 121 -30.73 -13.71 -23.77
N LYS A 122 -30.92 -13.24 -25.01
CA LYS A 122 -30.31 -13.80 -26.22
C LYS A 122 -28.78 -13.84 -26.10
N CYS A 123 -28.19 -15.00 -26.38
CA CYS A 123 -26.73 -15.22 -26.36
C CYS A 123 -26.03 -14.90 -27.69
N ILE A 124 -26.80 -14.60 -28.74
CA ILE A 124 -26.34 -14.25 -30.09
C ILE A 124 -27.06 -12.96 -30.49
N ARG A 125 -26.35 -12.00 -31.10
CA ARG A 125 -26.92 -10.73 -31.59
C ARG A 125 -26.58 -10.51 -33.07
N GLU A 126 -27.49 -9.84 -33.79
CA GLU A 126 -27.35 -9.42 -35.18
C GLU A 126 -27.05 -7.92 -35.27
N GLY A 127 -26.22 -7.50 -36.24
CA GLY A 127 -26.03 -6.10 -36.64
C GLY A 127 -25.14 -5.24 -35.72
N MET A 128 -24.51 -4.22 -36.33
CA MET A 128 -23.85 -3.10 -35.65
C MET A 128 -24.84 -1.96 -35.45
N ASP A 129 -25.81 -2.09 -34.53
CA ASP A 129 -26.66 -0.95 -34.16
C ASP A 129 -26.21 -0.38 -32.81
N VAL A 130 -25.42 0.68 -32.88
CA VAL A 130 -25.34 1.83 -31.94
C VAL A 130 -24.87 1.53 -30.51
N GLU A 131 -23.74 2.15 -30.12
CA GLU A 131 -23.37 2.54 -28.74
C GLU A 131 -23.80 1.56 -27.62
N TYR A 132 -23.34 0.31 -27.66
CA TYR A 132 -23.57 -0.58 -26.52
C TYR A 132 -22.54 -0.32 -25.42
N GLU A 133 -22.92 0.54 -24.49
CA GLU A 133 -22.22 0.88 -23.23
C GLU A 133 -22.27 -0.24 -22.17
N GLU A 134 -22.51 -1.51 -22.54
CA GLU A 134 -22.53 -2.59 -21.54
C GLU A 134 -21.13 -3.15 -21.33
N GLU A 135 -20.48 -2.68 -20.27
CA GLU A 135 -19.11 -3.10 -19.99
C GLU A 135 -18.97 -4.62 -19.75
N VAL A 136 -17.99 -5.25 -20.38
CA VAL A 136 -17.72 -6.69 -20.26
C VAL A 136 -16.84 -6.97 -19.05
N ARG A 137 -17.17 -8.03 -18.30
CA ARG A 137 -16.35 -8.57 -17.20
C ARG A 137 -15.97 -10.00 -17.52
N LEU A 138 -14.72 -10.23 -17.91
CA LEU A 138 -14.23 -11.54 -18.30
C LEU A 138 -13.45 -12.19 -17.16
N SER A 139 -13.99 -13.28 -16.63
CA SER A 139 -13.30 -14.14 -15.65
C SER A 139 -13.64 -15.61 -15.91
N PRO A 140 -13.18 -16.18 -17.04
CA PRO A 140 -13.53 -17.54 -17.42
C PRO A 140 -13.02 -18.55 -16.37
N ALA A 141 -13.94 -19.15 -15.62
CA ALA A 141 -13.65 -20.24 -14.69
C ALA A 141 -13.66 -21.59 -15.44
N ILE A 142 -12.65 -21.80 -16.27
CA ILE A 142 -12.54 -23.00 -17.12
C ILE A 142 -11.61 -24.01 -16.46
N LYS A 143 -12.12 -25.21 -16.19
CA LYS A 143 -11.27 -26.34 -15.77
C LYS A 143 -10.36 -26.73 -16.93
N ASN A 144 -9.09 -27.01 -16.63
CA ASN A 144 -8.14 -27.48 -17.63
C ASN A 144 -8.71 -28.70 -18.39
N ASN A 145 -9.03 -28.50 -19.66
CA ASN A 145 -9.50 -29.53 -20.58
C ASN A 145 -8.71 -29.38 -21.88
N THR A 146 -8.17 -30.49 -22.38
CA THR A 146 -7.39 -30.56 -23.62
C THR A 146 -8.09 -29.84 -24.78
N LEU A 147 -9.42 -30.01 -24.90
CA LEU A 147 -10.23 -29.39 -25.95
C LEU A 147 -10.17 -27.86 -25.91
N PHE A 148 -10.21 -27.26 -24.73
CA PHE A 148 -10.09 -25.80 -24.60
C PHE A 148 -8.72 -25.31 -25.08
N ARG A 149 -7.64 -26.00 -24.71
CA ARG A 149 -6.28 -25.65 -25.13
C ARG A 149 -6.12 -25.74 -26.64
N GLU A 150 -6.64 -26.80 -27.26
CA GLU A 150 -6.62 -26.99 -28.72
C GLU A 150 -7.40 -25.89 -29.43
N ASN A 151 -8.61 -25.57 -28.94
CA ASN A 151 -9.41 -24.49 -29.51
C ASN A 151 -8.66 -23.16 -29.43
N VAL A 152 -8.16 -22.77 -28.25
CA VAL A 152 -7.45 -21.49 -28.07
C VAL A 152 -6.19 -21.41 -28.93
N ALA A 153 -5.44 -22.51 -29.05
CA ALA A 153 -4.27 -22.58 -29.94
C ALA A 153 -4.64 -22.39 -31.41
N GLY A 154 -5.80 -22.90 -31.83
CA GLY A 154 -6.33 -22.74 -33.20
C GLY A 154 -6.93 -21.36 -33.50
N LEU A 155 -7.17 -20.52 -32.50
CA LEU A 155 -7.72 -19.18 -32.72
C LEU A 155 -6.67 -18.24 -33.36
N PRO A 156 -7.04 -17.43 -34.37
CA PRO A 156 -6.16 -16.38 -34.87
C PRO A 156 -5.93 -15.29 -33.82
N ASP A 157 -4.78 -14.63 -33.85
CA ASP A 157 -4.52 -13.47 -33.00
C ASP A 157 -5.49 -12.33 -33.32
N LYS A 158 -5.88 -11.55 -32.30
CA LYS A 158 -6.82 -10.41 -32.44
C LYS A 158 -8.18 -10.78 -33.09
N SER A 159 -8.60 -12.05 -33.00
CA SER A 159 -9.88 -12.55 -33.56
C SER A 159 -11.08 -12.38 -32.62
N ILE A 160 -10.82 -12.13 -31.33
CA ILE A 160 -11.86 -11.91 -30.33
C ILE A 160 -11.90 -10.42 -30.00
N TYR A 161 -12.94 -9.73 -30.45
CA TYR A 161 -13.11 -8.31 -30.21
C TYR A 161 -13.86 -8.05 -28.90
N LEU A 162 -13.32 -7.14 -28.09
CA LEU A 162 -13.92 -6.74 -26.81
C LEU A 162 -14.16 -5.22 -26.81
N TRP A 163 -15.43 -4.85 -26.70
CA TRP A 163 -15.84 -3.46 -26.53
C TRP A 163 -16.11 -3.16 -25.05
N GLY A 164 -15.56 -2.06 -24.52
CA GLY A 164 -15.81 -1.60 -23.16
C GLY A 164 -15.52 -2.65 -22.08
N VAL A 165 -14.27 -3.03 -21.88
CA VAL A 165 -13.91 -4.02 -20.85
C VAL A 165 -13.77 -3.34 -19.50
N LYS A 166 -14.70 -3.59 -18.56
CA LYS A 166 -14.54 -3.13 -17.18
C LYS A 166 -13.41 -3.89 -16.49
N SER A 167 -13.43 -5.21 -16.61
CA SER A 167 -12.48 -6.09 -15.92
C SER A 167 -12.15 -7.33 -16.74
N LEU A 168 -10.87 -7.68 -16.79
CA LEU A 168 -10.35 -8.88 -17.45
C LEU A 168 -9.42 -9.62 -16.49
N THR A 169 -9.86 -10.79 -16.06
CA THR A 169 -9.09 -11.70 -15.20
C THR A 169 -8.86 -13.02 -15.94
N LEU A 170 -7.61 -13.32 -16.29
CA LEU A 170 -7.23 -14.60 -16.89
C LEU A 170 -6.34 -15.37 -15.91
N LYS A 171 -6.70 -16.62 -15.69
CA LYS A 171 -5.96 -17.56 -14.84
C LYS A 171 -5.49 -18.77 -15.62
N ASP A 172 -4.27 -19.19 -15.37
CA ASP A 172 -3.66 -20.40 -15.91
C ASP A 172 -3.80 -20.48 -17.44
N HIS A 173 -4.31 -21.60 -17.97
CA HIS A 173 -4.42 -21.81 -19.42
C HIS A 173 -5.22 -20.72 -20.15
N THR A 174 -6.14 -20.02 -19.45
CA THR A 174 -6.92 -18.93 -20.05
C THR A 174 -6.07 -17.72 -20.39
N VAL A 175 -4.87 -17.58 -19.82
CA VAL A 175 -3.90 -16.53 -20.18
C VAL A 175 -3.53 -16.60 -21.66
N ASN A 176 -3.54 -17.80 -22.28
CA ASN A 176 -3.29 -17.97 -23.73
C ASN A 176 -4.35 -17.33 -24.63
N LEU A 177 -5.49 -16.88 -24.08
CA LEU A 177 -6.45 -16.06 -24.82
C LEU A 177 -5.93 -14.65 -25.06
N LEU A 178 -5.00 -14.14 -24.24
CA LEU A 178 -4.53 -12.76 -24.29
C LEU A 178 -4.13 -12.28 -25.70
N PRO A 179 -3.28 -12.97 -26.49
CA PRO A 179 -2.97 -12.55 -27.87
C PRO A 179 -4.15 -12.64 -28.84
N LYS A 180 -5.19 -13.40 -28.48
CA LYS A 180 -6.41 -13.58 -29.28
C LYS A 180 -7.39 -12.42 -29.09
N LEU A 181 -7.25 -11.66 -28.02
CA LEU A 181 -8.09 -10.52 -27.70
C LEU A 181 -7.67 -9.27 -28.50
N LYS A 182 -8.67 -8.53 -28.98
CA LYS A 182 -8.53 -7.19 -29.56
C LYS A 182 -9.42 -6.23 -28.77
N LEU A 183 -8.78 -5.45 -27.91
CA LEU A 183 -9.44 -4.37 -27.17
C LEU A 183 -9.65 -3.17 -28.10
N HIS A 184 -10.75 -2.44 -27.90
CA HIS A 184 -10.99 -1.19 -28.59
C HIS A 184 -9.89 -0.14 -28.29
N GLU A 185 -9.67 0.82 -29.20
CA GLU A 185 -8.63 1.84 -29.04
C GLU A 185 -8.90 2.74 -27.83
N ASP A 186 -10.17 3.09 -27.62
CA ASP A 186 -10.64 3.90 -26.48
C ASP A 186 -10.99 3.06 -25.24
N ASN A 187 -10.52 1.81 -25.17
CA ASN A 187 -10.84 0.94 -24.04
C ASN A 187 -10.17 1.41 -22.75
N GLU A 188 -10.98 1.67 -21.72
CA GLU A 188 -10.54 1.99 -20.37
C GLU A 188 -10.91 0.84 -19.43
N THR A 189 -9.91 0.03 -19.08
CA THR A 189 -10.10 -1.12 -18.18
C THR A 189 -9.91 -0.70 -16.73
N GLU A 190 -10.89 -0.97 -15.87
CA GLU A 190 -10.74 -0.75 -14.43
C GLU A 190 -9.74 -1.74 -13.84
N GLU A 191 -9.86 -3.03 -14.16
CA GLU A 191 -8.99 -4.07 -13.60
C GLU A 191 -8.54 -5.10 -14.65
N PHE A 192 -7.23 -5.24 -14.81
CA PHE A 192 -6.60 -6.27 -15.61
C PHE A 192 -5.72 -7.17 -14.72
N SER A 193 -6.03 -8.46 -14.64
CA SER A 193 -5.36 -9.41 -13.77
C SER A 193 -4.95 -10.67 -14.53
N LEU A 194 -3.67 -11.04 -14.45
CA LEU A 194 -3.16 -12.32 -14.95
C LEU A 194 -2.50 -13.11 -13.82
N ASP A 195 -2.82 -14.39 -13.72
CA ASP A 195 -2.24 -15.31 -12.75
C ASP A 195 -1.94 -16.63 -13.46
N ALA A 196 -0.69 -17.10 -13.38
CA ALA A 196 -0.28 -18.32 -14.07
C ALA A 196 0.63 -19.16 -13.17
N GLU A 197 0.07 -20.27 -12.66
CA GLU A 197 0.78 -21.15 -11.74
C GLU A 197 1.97 -21.86 -12.38
N LEU A 198 1.86 -22.27 -13.64
CA LEU A 198 2.90 -23.01 -14.36
C LEU A 198 3.42 -22.22 -15.57
N GLY A 199 4.72 -22.32 -15.84
CA GLY A 199 5.33 -21.66 -17.00
C GLY A 199 4.72 -22.07 -18.35
N GLU A 200 4.15 -23.28 -18.45
CA GLU A 200 3.42 -23.72 -19.65
C GLU A 200 2.15 -22.91 -19.95
N HIS A 201 1.59 -22.20 -18.96
CA HIS A 201 0.41 -21.37 -19.14
C HIS A 201 0.71 -20.09 -19.93
N VAL A 202 1.98 -19.67 -19.96
CA VAL A 202 2.42 -18.43 -20.62
C VAL A 202 3.39 -18.66 -21.78
N SER A 203 3.92 -19.88 -21.92
CA SER A 203 4.99 -20.21 -22.86
C SER A 203 4.68 -19.85 -24.32
N SER A 204 3.41 -19.98 -24.74
CA SER A 204 2.97 -19.63 -26.09
C SER A 204 3.07 -18.13 -26.41
N ILE A 205 3.06 -17.29 -25.37
CA ILE A 205 3.04 -15.82 -25.48
C ILE A 205 4.45 -15.24 -25.32
N LEU A 206 5.36 -15.93 -24.62
CA LEU A 206 6.71 -15.43 -24.34
C LEU A 206 7.52 -15.12 -25.61
N GLY A 207 7.23 -15.79 -26.73
CA GLY A 207 7.82 -15.53 -28.04
C GLY A 207 7.31 -14.25 -28.73
N ALA A 208 6.27 -13.61 -28.21
CA ALA A 208 5.75 -12.37 -28.77
C ALA A 208 6.77 -11.23 -28.68
N LYS A 209 6.70 -10.27 -29.60
CA LYS A 209 7.52 -9.05 -29.54
C LYS A 209 7.15 -8.23 -28.29
N ASP A 210 8.11 -7.54 -27.70
CA ASP A 210 7.83 -6.62 -26.60
C ASP A 210 6.86 -5.52 -27.04
N SER A 211 5.99 -5.10 -26.11
CA SER A 211 4.94 -4.11 -26.36
C SER A 211 4.02 -4.45 -27.54
N SER A 212 3.79 -5.73 -27.83
CA SER A 212 2.93 -6.18 -28.94
C SER A 212 1.46 -6.39 -28.55
N ILE A 213 1.18 -6.58 -27.25
CA ILE A 213 -0.15 -6.83 -26.72
C ILE A 213 -0.71 -5.51 -26.19
N TRP A 214 -1.59 -4.88 -26.97
CA TRP A 214 -2.24 -3.63 -26.61
C TRP A 214 -3.33 -3.83 -25.55
N LEU A 215 -3.20 -3.13 -24.41
CA LEU A 215 -4.18 -3.14 -23.32
C LEU A 215 -5.07 -1.88 -23.28
N GLY A 216 -4.70 -0.82 -24.02
CA GLY A 216 -5.36 0.49 -23.89
C GLY A 216 -5.01 1.16 -22.57
N LYS A 217 -5.99 1.83 -21.96
CA LYS A 217 -5.86 2.40 -20.63
C LYS A 217 -6.27 1.38 -19.58
N VAL A 218 -5.51 1.27 -18.50
CA VAL A 218 -5.72 0.33 -17.40
C VAL A 218 -5.50 1.07 -16.08
N ARG A 219 -6.54 1.08 -15.23
CA ARG A 219 -6.50 1.73 -13.90
C ARG A 219 -5.80 0.86 -12.86
N LYS A 220 -5.99 -0.47 -12.95
CA LYS A 220 -5.40 -1.48 -12.06
C LYS A 220 -4.82 -2.66 -12.83
N LEU A 221 -3.55 -2.97 -12.61
CA LEU A 221 -2.82 -4.04 -13.28
C LEU A 221 -2.17 -4.98 -12.26
N ARG A 222 -2.59 -6.25 -12.29
CA ARG A 222 -2.11 -7.30 -11.38
C ARG A 222 -1.50 -8.45 -12.17
N LEU A 223 -0.25 -8.80 -11.87
CA LEU A 223 0.40 -9.98 -12.46
C LEU A 223 0.97 -10.86 -11.34
N GLU A 224 0.58 -12.12 -11.33
CA GLU A 224 1.00 -13.10 -10.34
C GLU A 224 1.78 -14.24 -11.01
N ARG A 225 2.78 -14.76 -10.31
CA ARG A 225 3.53 -15.96 -10.69
C ARG A 225 4.12 -15.83 -12.10
N HIS A 226 4.04 -16.86 -12.94
CA HIS A 226 4.62 -16.82 -14.29
C HIS A 226 3.98 -15.78 -15.22
N ALA A 227 2.82 -15.22 -14.88
CA ALA A 227 2.20 -14.17 -15.70
C ALA A 227 3.03 -12.87 -15.70
N ILE A 228 3.88 -12.68 -14.69
CA ILE A 228 4.81 -11.54 -14.62
C ILE A 228 5.77 -11.53 -15.80
N ASN A 229 6.17 -12.69 -16.31
CA ASN A 229 7.03 -12.80 -17.50
C ASN A 229 6.39 -12.21 -18.77
N LEU A 230 5.09 -11.94 -18.77
CA LEU A 230 4.37 -11.28 -19.86
C LEU A 230 4.47 -9.76 -19.79
N LEU A 231 4.94 -9.17 -18.68
CA LEU A 231 4.98 -7.72 -18.48
C LEU A 231 5.66 -6.97 -19.64
N PRO A 232 6.82 -7.39 -20.20
CA PRO A 232 7.42 -6.71 -21.36
C PRO A 232 6.59 -6.78 -22.63
N LYS A 233 5.66 -7.75 -22.73
CA LYS A 233 4.81 -7.97 -23.91
C LYS A 233 3.60 -7.04 -23.92
N LEU A 234 3.20 -6.53 -22.75
CA LEU A 234 2.07 -5.64 -22.57
C LEU A 234 2.42 -4.22 -23.03
N LYS A 235 1.49 -3.56 -23.70
CA LYS A 235 1.57 -2.15 -24.11
C LYS A 235 0.37 -1.41 -23.57
N LEU A 236 0.64 -0.42 -22.73
CA LEU A 236 -0.34 0.54 -22.24
C LEU A 236 -0.38 1.76 -23.17
N HIS A 237 -1.49 2.51 -23.12
CA HIS A 237 -1.59 3.81 -23.76
C HIS A 237 -0.54 4.79 -23.20
N GLU A 238 -0.05 5.73 -24.01
CA GLU A 238 1.02 6.68 -23.60
C GLU A 238 0.58 7.55 -22.42
N ASP A 239 -0.67 8.02 -22.47
CA ASP A 239 -1.33 8.75 -21.38
C ASP A 239 -1.91 7.86 -20.26
N ASN A 240 -1.51 6.59 -20.17
CA ASN A 240 -2.04 5.70 -19.15
C ASN A 240 -1.67 6.17 -17.74
N VAL A 241 -2.68 6.20 -16.86
CA VAL A 241 -2.52 6.41 -15.43
C VAL A 241 -3.02 5.18 -14.70
N LEU A 242 -2.10 4.47 -14.04
CA LEU A 242 -2.45 3.41 -13.09
C LEU A 242 -2.94 4.07 -11.81
N GLU A 243 -4.22 4.45 -11.80
CA GLU A 243 -4.86 5.22 -10.75
C GLU A 243 -5.02 4.46 -9.43
N GLU A 244 -5.11 3.14 -9.46
CA GLU A 244 -5.42 2.36 -8.26
C GLU A 244 -4.24 1.53 -7.78
N GLU A 245 -3.80 0.55 -8.57
CA GLU A 245 -2.76 -0.38 -8.12
C GLU A 245 -2.07 -1.06 -9.29
N PHE A 246 -0.73 -1.01 -9.28
CA PHE A 246 0.14 -1.90 -10.03
C PHE A 246 0.80 -2.87 -9.05
N TRP A 247 0.42 -4.15 -9.12
CA TRP A 247 0.85 -5.16 -8.17
C TRP A 247 1.45 -6.38 -8.86
N LEU A 248 2.65 -6.75 -8.44
CA LEU A 248 3.37 -7.92 -8.92
C LEU A 248 3.74 -8.83 -7.74
N ASP A 249 3.46 -10.13 -7.87
CA ASP A 249 3.81 -11.13 -6.85
C ASP A 249 4.41 -12.41 -7.43
N ALA A 250 5.67 -12.70 -7.07
CA ALA A 250 6.41 -13.85 -7.57
C ALA A 250 7.07 -14.64 -6.43
N GLU A 251 6.41 -15.69 -5.93
CA GLU A 251 6.94 -16.48 -4.81
C GLU A 251 8.25 -17.23 -5.12
N LEU A 252 8.43 -17.65 -6.38
CA LEU A 252 9.55 -18.45 -6.88
C LEU A 252 10.35 -17.69 -7.96
N GLY A 253 11.66 -17.94 -8.05
CA GLY A 253 12.54 -17.21 -8.97
C GLY A 253 12.24 -17.48 -10.44
N GLU A 254 11.72 -18.67 -10.75
CA GLU A 254 11.26 -19.06 -12.08
C GLU A 254 10.07 -18.26 -12.60
N HIS A 255 9.30 -17.62 -11.70
CA HIS A 255 8.20 -16.74 -12.08
C HIS A 255 8.67 -15.46 -12.80
N VAL A 256 9.94 -15.09 -12.63
CA VAL A 256 10.53 -13.85 -13.18
C VAL A 256 11.79 -14.09 -14.00
N SER A 257 12.26 -15.34 -14.08
CA SER A 257 13.57 -15.67 -14.65
C SER A 257 13.72 -15.28 -16.11
N SER A 258 12.63 -15.23 -16.89
CA SER A 258 12.72 -14.87 -18.31
C SER A 258 12.89 -13.37 -18.57
N ILE A 259 12.67 -12.54 -17.56
CA ILE A 259 12.81 -11.07 -17.65
C ILE A 259 13.97 -10.53 -16.80
N LEU A 260 14.46 -11.31 -15.83
CA LEU A 260 15.69 -11.00 -15.12
C LEU A 260 16.89 -11.13 -16.09
N GLY A 261 17.46 -10.01 -16.50
CA GLY A 261 18.51 -9.92 -17.51
C GLY A 261 18.21 -8.94 -18.64
N THR A 262 16.96 -8.48 -18.73
CA THR A 262 16.61 -7.31 -19.55
C THR A 262 17.28 -6.05 -18.96
N GLY A 263 17.63 -5.08 -19.81
CA GLY A 263 18.22 -3.82 -19.36
C GLY A 263 17.31 -3.02 -18.41
N ASN A 264 17.90 -2.17 -17.56
CA ASN A 264 17.16 -1.30 -16.65
C ASN A 264 16.25 -0.30 -17.40
N GLY A 265 15.10 0.03 -16.81
CA GLY A 265 14.16 1.02 -17.34
C GLY A 265 13.56 0.68 -18.71
N THR A 266 13.48 -0.60 -19.04
CA THR A 266 12.97 -1.10 -20.33
C THR A 266 11.45 -1.22 -20.38
N ILE A 267 10.78 -1.27 -19.22
CA ILE A 267 9.33 -1.44 -19.13
C ILE A 267 8.70 -0.11 -18.73
N TRP A 268 8.05 0.56 -19.69
CA TRP A 268 7.33 1.81 -19.44
C TRP A 268 5.95 1.54 -18.81
N LEU A 269 5.70 2.12 -17.64
CA LEU A 269 4.40 2.01 -16.93
C LEU A 269 3.54 3.27 -17.03
N GLY A 270 4.08 4.38 -17.54
CA GLY A 270 3.40 5.68 -17.50
C GLY A 270 3.37 6.26 -16.08
N LYS A 271 2.24 6.86 -15.71
CA LYS A 271 2.01 7.41 -14.36
C LYS A 271 1.45 6.33 -13.44
N VAL A 272 2.00 6.17 -12.25
CA VAL A 272 1.58 5.13 -11.29
C VAL A 272 1.27 5.75 -9.93
N LYS A 273 0.03 5.60 -9.47
CA LYS A 273 -0.38 6.07 -8.13
C LYS A 273 0.01 5.08 -7.03
N SER A 274 -0.03 3.78 -7.28
CA SER A 274 0.35 2.75 -6.29
C SER A 274 1.16 1.64 -6.94
N LEU A 275 2.34 1.36 -6.40
CA LEU A 275 3.26 0.32 -6.86
C LEU A 275 3.59 -0.62 -5.69
N LYS A 276 3.21 -1.89 -5.83
CA LYS A 276 3.47 -2.93 -4.83
C LYS A 276 4.17 -4.13 -5.47
N LEU A 277 5.35 -4.47 -4.96
CA LEU A 277 6.13 -5.61 -5.43
C LEU A 277 6.40 -6.57 -4.27
N ASN A 278 6.06 -7.84 -4.47
CA ASN A 278 6.19 -8.89 -3.47
C ASN A 278 7.14 -10.00 -3.93
N HIS A 279 7.88 -10.58 -2.98
CA HIS A 279 8.77 -11.71 -3.21
C HIS A 279 9.77 -11.42 -4.35
N PHE A 280 10.01 -12.34 -5.30
CA PHE A 280 10.96 -12.12 -6.41
C PHE A 280 10.57 -10.99 -7.36
N ALA A 281 9.32 -10.50 -7.34
CA ALA A 281 8.90 -9.39 -8.18
C ALA A 281 9.60 -8.08 -7.79
N VAL A 282 10.11 -7.99 -6.55
CA VAL A 282 10.92 -6.85 -6.09
C VAL A 282 12.16 -6.67 -6.98
N ASN A 283 12.80 -7.74 -7.44
CA ASN A 283 13.95 -7.67 -8.35
C ASN A 283 13.65 -7.03 -9.71
N LEU A 284 12.38 -6.81 -10.06
CA LEU A 284 11.97 -6.17 -11.31
C LEU A 284 11.95 -4.65 -11.21
N LEU A 285 12.02 -4.08 -10.01
CA LEU A 285 11.98 -2.63 -9.82
C LEU A 285 12.97 -1.86 -10.72
N PRO A 286 14.23 -2.28 -10.92
CA PRO A 286 15.17 -1.58 -11.81
C PRO A 286 14.75 -1.60 -13.29
N LEU A 287 13.89 -2.53 -13.70
CA LEU A 287 13.40 -2.66 -15.07
C LEU A 287 12.24 -1.69 -15.36
N LEU A 288 11.55 -1.23 -14.31
CA LEU A 288 10.38 -0.36 -14.43
C LEU A 288 10.81 1.08 -14.67
N LYS A 289 10.19 1.72 -15.67
CA LYS A 289 10.33 3.14 -15.96
C LYS A 289 9.02 3.86 -15.65
N LEU A 290 9.07 4.76 -14.68
CA LEU A 290 7.98 5.64 -14.30
C LEU A 290 8.11 6.98 -15.02
N HIS A 291 6.97 7.64 -15.27
CA HIS A 291 6.95 9.00 -15.76
C HIS A 291 7.61 9.97 -14.75
N GLU A 292 8.35 10.98 -15.23
CA GLU A 292 9.09 11.92 -14.36
C GLU A 292 8.17 12.71 -13.42
N ASP A 293 7.02 13.15 -13.92
CA ASP A 293 5.97 13.81 -13.14
C ASP A 293 5.13 12.89 -12.25
N SER A 294 5.46 11.59 -12.14
CA SER A 294 4.66 10.68 -11.34
C SER A 294 4.68 11.08 -9.86
N VAL A 295 3.48 11.26 -9.29
CA VAL A 295 3.26 11.44 -7.85
C VAL A 295 2.60 10.17 -7.35
N MET A 296 3.37 9.34 -6.67
CA MET A 296 2.93 8.06 -6.16
C MET A 296 2.30 8.24 -4.77
N GLU A 297 1.08 7.76 -4.61
CA GLU A 297 0.38 7.71 -3.33
C GLU A 297 0.99 6.62 -2.43
N GLU A 298 1.30 5.44 -2.99
CA GLU A 298 1.86 4.32 -2.24
C GLU A 298 2.95 3.57 -3.00
N PHE A 299 4.12 3.39 -2.37
CA PHE A 299 5.20 2.51 -2.80
C PHE A 299 5.44 1.44 -1.73
N GLY A 300 5.29 0.17 -2.07
CA GLY A 300 5.42 -0.95 -1.14
C GLY A 300 6.30 -2.08 -1.67
N LEU A 301 7.28 -2.53 -0.88
CA LEU A 301 8.10 -3.70 -1.20
C LEU A 301 8.09 -4.70 -0.03
N ASP A 302 7.78 -5.97 -0.28
CA ASP A 302 7.92 -7.05 0.72
C ASP A 302 8.83 -8.17 0.22
N ALA A 303 9.98 -8.32 0.88
CA ALA A 303 10.98 -9.34 0.55
C ALA A 303 11.40 -10.14 1.79
N LYS A 304 10.77 -11.29 2.02
CA LYS A 304 11.08 -12.18 3.15
C LYS A 304 12.46 -12.85 3.10
N LYS A 305 13.12 -12.86 1.93
CA LYS A 305 14.44 -13.46 1.71
C LYS A 305 15.35 -12.50 0.95
N GLU A 306 16.65 -12.65 1.10
CA GLU A 306 17.66 -11.83 0.42
C GLU A 306 17.64 -12.00 -1.11
N GLU A 307 17.39 -13.22 -1.59
CA GLU A 307 17.33 -13.54 -3.03
C GLU A 307 16.32 -12.65 -3.79
N TYR A 308 15.26 -12.21 -3.10
CA TYR A 308 14.19 -11.37 -3.64
C TYR A 308 14.62 -9.92 -3.94
N VAL A 309 15.76 -9.46 -3.39
CA VAL A 309 16.28 -8.10 -3.58
C VAL A 309 17.64 -8.07 -4.28
N SER A 310 18.23 -9.22 -4.60
CA SER A 310 19.59 -9.37 -5.15
C SER A 310 19.88 -8.46 -6.35
N SER A 311 18.92 -8.30 -7.28
CA SER A 311 19.07 -7.42 -8.44
C SER A 311 19.12 -5.94 -8.05
N ILE A 312 18.35 -5.52 -7.04
CA ILE A 312 18.39 -4.14 -6.53
C ILE A 312 19.67 -3.89 -5.75
N LEU A 313 20.11 -4.83 -4.92
CA LEU A 313 21.32 -4.64 -4.09
C LEU A 313 22.58 -4.45 -4.95
N SER A 314 22.60 -5.06 -6.14
CA SER A 314 23.65 -4.89 -7.14
C SER A 314 23.66 -3.52 -7.81
N ALA A 315 22.58 -2.74 -7.69
CA ALA A 315 22.47 -1.42 -8.29
C ALA A 315 23.31 -0.37 -7.55
N GLY A 316 23.62 0.74 -8.23
CA GLY A 316 24.26 1.89 -7.60
C GLY A 316 23.36 2.54 -6.54
N ASP A 317 23.95 3.22 -5.56
CA ASP A 317 23.16 4.02 -4.63
C ASP A 317 22.42 5.15 -5.39
N ARG A 318 21.18 5.42 -5.00
CA ARG A 318 20.29 6.41 -5.64
C ARG A 318 20.15 6.23 -7.17
N SER A 319 20.24 5.00 -7.67
CA SER A 319 20.13 4.70 -9.10
C SER A 319 18.69 4.42 -9.56
N ILE A 320 17.78 4.09 -8.65
CA ILE A 320 16.38 3.76 -8.95
C ILE A 320 15.51 4.98 -8.66
N TRP A 321 15.04 5.67 -9.71
CA TRP A 321 14.19 6.84 -9.59
C TRP A 321 12.73 6.46 -9.26
N LEU A 322 12.20 6.98 -8.16
CA LEU A 322 10.79 6.81 -7.76
C LEU A 322 9.93 8.08 -7.95
N GLY A 323 10.55 9.24 -8.21
CA GLY A 323 9.85 10.52 -8.25
C GLY A 323 9.40 10.98 -6.86
N ARG A 324 8.16 11.49 -6.77
CA ARG A 324 7.53 11.91 -5.51
C ARG A 324 6.67 10.79 -4.95
N VAL A 325 6.85 10.48 -3.67
CA VAL A 325 6.17 9.36 -2.97
C VAL A 325 5.55 9.85 -1.67
N LYS A 326 4.23 9.72 -1.54
CA LYS A 326 3.48 10.07 -0.32
C LYS A 326 3.61 9.03 0.78
N SER A 327 3.53 7.73 0.44
CA SER A 327 3.68 6.63 1.39
C SER A 327 4.71 5.62 0.92
N LEU A 328 5.77 5.39 1.70
CA LEU A 328 6.82 4.42 1.41
C LEU A 328 6.85 3.35 2.51
N LYS A 329 6.64 2.07 2.12
CA LYS A 329 6.60 0.93 3.04
C LYS A 329 7.58 -0.17 2.60
N LEU A 330 8.56 -0.51 3.43
CA LEU A 330 9.51 -1.60 3.17
C LEU A 330 9.45 -2.67 4.27
N TYR A 331 9.31 -3.93 3.85
CA TYR A 331 9.21 -5.08 4.74
C TYR A 331 10.41 -6.01 4.54
N ASN A 332 10.99 -6.46 5.65
CA ASN A 332 12.05 -7.47 5.70
C ASN A 332 13.29 -7.06 4.88
N HIS A 333 13.86 -7.93 4.03
CA HIS A 333 15.04 -7.61 3.22
C HIS A 333 14.80 -6.46 2.23
N ALA A 334 13.55 -6.09 1.94
CA ALA A 334 13.26 -4.92 1.12
C ALA A 334 13.78 -3.63 1.76
N VAL A 335 13.95 -3.60 3.09
CA VAL A 335 14.56 -2.47 3.79
C VAL A 335 15.97 -2.19 3.24
N ASN A 336 16.79 -3.20 2.96
CA ASN A 336 18.14 -3.04 2.39
C ASN A 336 18.17 -2.35 1.01
N THR A 337 17.03 -2.25 0.32
CA THR A 337 16.93 -1.53 -0.95
C THR A 337 16.95 -0.01 -0.80
N LEU A 338 16.66 0.51 0.39
CA LEU A 338 16.46 1.94 0.65
C LEU A 338 17.59 2.85 0.11
N PRO A 339 18.89 2.53 0.26
CA PRO A 339 19.98 3.36 -0.29
C PRO A 339 19.99 3.45 -1.82
N LYS A 340 19.33 2.49 -2.50
CA LYS A 340 19.29 2.39 -3.96
C LYS A 340 18.18 3.25 -4.56
N LEU A 341 17.18 3.60 -3.75
CA LEU A 341 16.04 4.42 -4.15
C LEU A 341 16.42 5.91 -4.18
N LYS A 342 15.94 6.61 -5.19
CA LYS A 342 16.09 8.06 -5.38
C LYS A 342 14.71 8.70 -5.41
N LEU A 343 14.44 9.50 -4.39
CA LEU A 343 13.27 10.37 -4.32
C LEU A 343 13.59 11.74 -4.93
N HIS A 344 12.54 12.45 -5.36
CA HIS A 344 12.67 13.85 -5.76
C HIS A 344 13.12 14.72 -4.58
N GLU A 345 13.85 15.81 -4.85
CA GLU A 345 14.49 16.64 -3.82
C GLU A 345 13.47 17.34 -2.91
N ASP A 346 12.34 17.75 -3.49
CA ASP A 346 11.21 18.40 -2.80
C ASP A 346 10.21 17.41 -2.15
N ASN A 347 10.56 16.12 -2.06
CA ASN A 347 9.60 15.11 -1.63
C ASN A 347 9.07 15.39 -0.20
N VAL A 348 7.74 15.48 -0.11
CA VAL A 348 7.01 15.56 1.16
C VAL A 348 6.22 14.28 1.35
N MET A 349 6.71 13.42 2.24
CA MET A 349 6.15 12.12 2.52
C MET A 349 5.13 12.21 3.67
N GLU A 350 3.94 11.68 3.45
CA GLU A 350 2.91 11.55 4.48
C GLU A 350 3.21 10.38 5.44
N TYR A 351 3.79 9.29 4.93
CA TYR A 351 4.04 8.08 5.71
C TYR A 351 5.31 7.34 5.28
N PHE A 352 6.24 7.14 6.20
CA PHE A 352 7.45 6.34 6.01
C PHE A 352 7.46 5.19 7.01
N TRP A 353 7.45 3.95 6.53
CA TRP A 353 7.33 2.76 7.38
C TRP A 353 8.34 1.69 7.01
N LEU A 354 9.12 1.24 7.99
CA LEU A 354 10.11 0.18 7.84
C LEU A 354 9.89 -0.91 8.89
N HIS A 355 9.93 -2.18 8.46
CA HIS A 355 9.84 -3.32 9.36
C HIS A 355 10.89 -4.36 9.05
N ALA A 356 11.84 -4.53 9.97
CA ALA A 356 12.92 -5.51 9.83
C ALA A 356 12.91 -6.50 11.00
N ARG A 357 12.41 -7.73 10.76
CA ARG A 357 12.34 -8.78 11.79
C ARG A 357 13.71 -9.36 12.20
N GLN A 358 14.70 -9.30 11.32
CA GLN A 358 16.03 -9.87 11.53
C GLN A 358 17.13 -8.84 11.25
N ARG A 359 18.31 -9.03 11.83
CA ARG A 359 19.45 -8.11 11.67
C ARG A 359 19.93 -8.04 10.21
N GLU A 360 19.95 -9.17 9.51
CA GLU A 360 20.32 -9.28 8.09
C GLU A 360 19.42 -8.46 7.16
N HIS A 361 18.19 -8.14 7.55
CA HIS A 361 17.29 -7.30 6.77
C HIS A 361 17.77 -5.84 6.65
N ILE A 362 18.78 -5.44 7.44
CA ILE A 362 19.33 -4.08 7.48
C ILE A 362 20.86 -4.02 7.27
N SER A 363 21.50 -5.15 6.94
CA SER A 363 22.96 -5.27 6.84
C SER A 363 23.59 -4.29 5.85
N GLU A 364 22.97 -4.11 4.68
CA GLU A 364 23.48 -3.25 3.60
C GLU A 364 23.49 -1.76 3.98
N ILE A 365 22.52 -1.36 4.79
CA ILE A 365 22.43 0.02 5.26
C ILE A 365 23.40 0.26 6.41
N PHE A 366 23.71 -0.77 7.18
CA PHE A 366 24.49 -0.64 8.40
C PHE A 366 25.88 -0.05 8.16
N VAL A 367 26.52 -0.43 7.04
CA VAL A 367 27.84 0.04 6.62
C VAL A 367 27.83 1.47 6.03
N LYS A 368 26.65 2.05 5.79
CA LYS A 368 26.53 3.41 5.26
C LYS A 368 26.86 4.45 6.33
N LYS A 369 27.28 5.63 5.89
CA LYS A 369 27.50 6.77 6.80
C LYS A 369 26.17 7.23 7.41
N ASP A 370 26.24 7.85 8.57
CA ASP A 370 25.09 8.52 9.16
C ASP A 370 24.60 9.64 8.22
N ASN A 371 23.29 9.92 8.22
CA ASN A 371 22.65 10.88 7.31
C ASN A 371 22.92 10.64 5.81
N SER A 372 23.09 9.39 5.37
CA SER A 372 23.38 9.08 3.96
C SER A 372 22.12 8.86 3.11
N ILE A 373 20.98 8.59 3.74
CA ILE A 373 19.71 8.29 3.07
C ILE A 373 18.78 9.50 3.19
N TRP A 374 18.66 10.28 2.12
CA TRP A 374 17.75 11.43 2.05
C TRP A 374 16.29 10.98 1.89
N LEU A 375 15.41 11.46 2.77
CA LEU A 375 13.96 11.22 2.69
C LEU A 375 13.12 12.47 2.38
N GLY A 376 13.72 13.67 2.47
CA GLY A 376 12.98 14.93 2.39
C GLY A 376 12.24 15.25 3.69
N LYS A 377 10.99 15.70 3.58
CA LYS A 377 10.10 15.97 4.73
C LYS A 377 9.21 14.75 4.98
N VAL A 378 9.03 14.37 6.24
CA VAL A 378 8.24 13.19 6.64
C VAL A 378 7.27 13.55 7.76
N LYS A 379 5.96 13.42 7.49
CA LYS A 379 4.91 13.68 8.48
C LYS A 379 4.77 12.55 9.50
N LYS A 380 4.82 11.29 9.06
CA LYS A 380 4.69 10.12 9.92
C LYS A 380 5.84 9.15 9.66
N LEU A 381 6.59 8.81 10.71
CA LEU A 381 7.72 7.89 10.62
C LEU A 381 7.52 6.73 11.59
N GLU A 382 7.55 5.51 11.06
CA GLU A 382 7.36 4.29 11.83
C GLU A 382 8.48 3.29 11.58
N LEU A 383 9.20 2.92 12.64
CA LEU A 383 10.27 1.92 12.58
C LEU A 383 9.98 0.77 13.53
N TRP A 384 9.95 -0.43 12.97
CA TRP A 384 9.66 -1.66 13.69
C TRP A 384 10.89 -2.56 13.77
N ASN A 385 11.15 -3.09 14.96
CA ASN A 385 12.18 -4.07 15.25
C ASN A 385 13.59 -3.58 14.85
N TYR A 386 14.38 -4.33 14.08
CA TYR A 386 15.75 -3.94 13.72
C TYR A 386 15.81 -2.64 12.90
N ALA A 387 14.71 -2.24 12.25
CA ALA A 387 14.67 -1.03 11.43
C ALA A 387 14.92 0.24 12.26
N ILE A 388 14.70 0.17 13.56
CA ILE A 388 15.00 1.25 14.50
C ILE A 388 16.49 1.64 14.47
N ASN A 389 17.39 0.67 14.27
CA ASN A 389 18.83 0.94 14.18
C ASN A 389 19.22 1.75 12.93
N LEU A 390 18.30 1.94 11.99
CA LEU A 390 18.52 2.75 10.79
C LEU A 390 18.31 4.24 11.03
N LEU A 391 17.73 4.64 12.16
CA LEU A 391 17.42 6.04 12.43
C LEU A 391 18.62 6.99 12.24
N PRO A 392 19.86 6.67 12.68
CA PRO A 392 21.04 7.52 12.42
C PRO A 392 21.42 7.65 10.93
N LYS A 393 20.92 6.76 10.07
CA LYS A 393 21.24 6.71 8.64
C LYS A 393 20.28 7.55 7.81
N LEU A 394 19.08 7.80 8.35
CA LEU A 394 18.04 8.59 7.71
C LEU A 394 18.37 10.08 7.83
N TRP A 395 18.24 10.81 6.74
CA TRP A 395 18.44 12.24 6.66
C TRP A 395 17.13 12.92 6.28
N LEU A 396 16.60 13.70 7.22
CA LEU A 396 15.41 14.51 7.06
C LEU A 396 15.81 15.96 6.76
N HIS A 397 14.93 16.67 6.08
CA HIS A 397 15.08 18.11 5.85
C HIS A 397 15.17 18.87 7.19
N GLU A 398 15.91 19.99 7.23
CA GLU A 398 16.11 20.80 8.46
C GLU A 398 14.79 21.31 9.05
N ASP A 399 13.91 21.85 8.19
CA ASP A 399 12.54 22.27 8.55
C ASP A 399 11.52 21.14 8.72
N ASN A 400 11.96 19.90 8.97
CA ASN A 400 11.02 18.79 9.13
C ASN A 400 10.12 19.00 10.35
N VAL A 401 8.81 18.94 10.13
CA VAL A 401 7.79 18.92 11.19
C VAL A 401 7.01 17.62 11.09
N MET A 402 7.33 16.70 11.99
CA MET A 402 6.72 15.38 12.08
C MET A 402 5.47 15.42 12.98
N GLU A 403 4.35 14.95 12.44
CA GLU A 403 3.10 14.80 13.18
C GLU A 403 3.16 13.61 14.13
N TYR A 404 3.77 12.50 13.70
CA TYR A 404 3.79 11.27 14.46
C TYR A 404 5.07 10.45 14.23
N PHE A 405 5.74 10.11 15.32
CA PHE A 405 6.94 9.27 15.32
C PHE A 405 6.71 8.03 16.17
N TRP A 406 6.76 6.83 15.58
CA TRP A 406 6.55 5.56 16.28
C TRP A 406 7.75 4.63 16.14
N LEU A 407 8.29 4.19 17.28
CA LEU A 407 9.28 3.12 17.37
C LEU A 407 8.72 1.93 18.17
N SER A 408 8.84 0.71 17.63
CA SER A 408 8.44 -0.52 18.34
C SER A 408 9.55 -1.57 18.30
N GLY A 409 10.22 -1.79 19.44
CA GLY A 409 11.36 -2.71 19.56
C GLY A 409 10.99 -4.00 20.30
N TRP A 410 10.15 -4.84 19.69
CA TRP A 410 9.59 -6.03 20.35
C TRP A 410 10.10 -7.35 19.75
N PRO A 411 10.34 -8.43 20.55
CA PRO A 411 10.35 -8.50 22.02
C PRO A 411 11.75 -8.39 22.65
N LYS A 412 12.82 -8.15 21.89
CA LYS A 412 14.22 -8.29 22.35
C LYS A 412 14.99 -6.96 22.36
N ARG A 413 15.94 -6.82 23.30
CA ARG A 413 16.87 -5.69 23.36
C ARG A 413 17.74 -5.57 22.11
N GLU A 414 18.08 -6.70 21.48
CA GLU A 414 18.88 -6.79 20.24
C GLU A 414 18.31 -5.91 19.10
N TYR A 415 17.00 -5.66 19.07
CA TYR A 415 16.40 -4.79 18.05
C TYR A 415 16.88 -3.35 18.08
N ILE A 416 17.51 -2.90 19.17
CA ILE A 416 17.98 -1.53 19.33
C ILE A 416 19.45 -1.46 19.76
N SER A 417 20.18 -2.58 19.77
CA SER A 417 21.53 -2.61 20.34
C SER A 417 22.51 -1.65 19.65
N GLU A 418 22.35 -1.46 18.34
CA GLU A 418 23.26 -0.65 17.53
C GLU A 418 23.00 0.86 17.65
N ILE A 419 21.75 1.26 17.88
CA ILE A 419 21.44 2.67 18.12
C ILE A 419 21.86 3.11 19.54
N LEU A 420 21.91 2.18 20.50
CA LEU A 420 22.29 2.49 21.89
C LEU A 420 23.75 2.92 22.05
N VAL A 421 24.64 2.48 21.15
CA VAL A 421 26.06 2.89 21.18
C VAL A 421 26.31 4.30 20.62
N LYS A 422 25.30 4.91 19.99
CA LYS A 422 25.40 6.29 19.48
C LYS A 422 25.52 7.27 20.63
N LYS A 423 26.15 8.42 20.36
CA LYS A 423 26.22 9.53 21.32
C LYS A 423 24.80 10.02 21.63
N ASP A 424 24.58 10.46 22.86
CA ASP A 424 23.33 11.12 23.21
C ASP A 424 23.13 12.38 22.35
N SER A 425 21.87 12.68 22.03
CA SER A 425 21.45 13.81 21.18
C SER A 425 22.18 13.87 19.84
N SER A 426 22.47 12.73 19.22
CA SER A 426 23.17 12.65 17.92
C SER A 426 22.24 12.47 16.73
N ILE A 427 20.96 12.21 16.96
CA ILE A 427 19.98 11.90 15.92
C ILE A 427 18.97 13.04 15.81
N TRP A 428 19.17 13.91 14.82
CA TRP A 428 18.27 15.03 14.54
C TRP A 428 16.97 14.58 13.87
N LEU A 429 15.82 15.04 14.36
CA LEU A 429 14.50 14.75 13.78
C LEU A 429 13.68 15.99 13.38
N GLY A 430 14.17 17.19 13.69
CA GLY A 430 13.42 18.44 13.58
C GLY A 430 12.38 18.59 14.70
N LYS A 431 11.16 19.01 14.35
CA LYS A 431 10.04 19.13 15.30
C LYS A 431 9.17 17.87 15.26
N VAL A 432 8.75 17.38 16.43
CA VAL A 432 7.92 16.18 16.60
C VAL A 432 6.74 16.49 17.51
N LYS A 433 5.53 16.41 16.97
CA LYS A 433 4.28 16.65 17.73
C LYS A 433 3.93 15.49 18.65
N SER A 434 3.99 14.25 18.14
CA SER A 434 3.65 13.05 18.90
C SER A 434 4.72 11.98 18.77
N LEU A 435 5.14 11.42 19.90
CA LEU A 435 6.13 10.34 19.98
C LEU A 435 5.52 9.12 20.66
N ARG A 436 5.56 7.96 20.01
CA ARG A 436 5.16 6.67 20.59
C ARG A 436 6.34 5.72 20.63
N LEU A 437 6.63 5.20 21.83
CA LEU A 437 7.71 4.27 22.08
C LEU A 437 7.14 3.01 22.72
N GLU A 438 7.39 1.88 22.08
CA GLU A 438 6.96 0.59 22.60
C GLU A 438 8.15 -0.30 22.95
N TRP A 439 8.03 -0.98 24.09
CA TRP A 439 8.99 -1.98 24.55
C TRP A 439 10.41 -1.40 24.69
N TYR A 440 11.43 -2.05 24.13
CA TYR A 440 12.81 -1.58 24.25
C TYR A 440 13.05 -0.23 23.58
N ALA A 441 12.19 0.23 22.67
CA ALA A 441 12.38 1.50 21.95
C ALA A 441 12.44 2.73 22.87
N VAL A 442 11.93 2.64 24.11
CA VAL A 442 12.06 3.71 25.11
C VAL A 442 13.51 4.11 25.39
N ASN A 443 14.45 3.17 25.26
CA ASN A 443 15.86 3.41 25.55
C ASN A 443 16.56 4.28 24.50
N ILE A 444 15.87 4.64 23.41
CA ILE A 444 16.40 5.49 22.34
C ILE A 444 16.21 6.98 22.64
N LEU A 445 15.34 7.33 23.59
CA LEU A 445 15.08 8.72 23.97
C LEU A 445 16.34 9.57 24.12
N PRO A 446 17.40 9.13 24.84
CA PRO A 446 18.63 9.91 24.98
C PRO A 446 19.34 10.20 23.66
N LYS A 447 19.13 9.39 22.63
CA LYS A 447 19.79 9.50 21.33
C LYS A 447 19.13 10.52 20.43
N LEU A 448 17.86 10.84 20.68
CA LEU A 448 17.07 11.75 19.88
C LEU A 448 17.42 13.21 20.20
N TRP A 449 17.50 14.02 19.15
CA TRP A 449 17.67 15.45 19.21
C TRP A 449 16.54 16.12 18.42
N LEU A 450 15.77 16.94 19.14
CA LEU A 450 14.67 17.72 18.59
C LEU A 450 15.05 19.20 18.56
N HIS A 451 14.36 19.96 17.73
CA HIS A 451 14.50 21.41 17.69
C HIS A 451 14.27 22.04 19.07
N GLU A 452 15.00 23.10 19.41
CA GLU A 452 14.93 23.78 20.71
C GLU A 452 13.52 24.28 21.03
N ASP A 453 12.83 24.87 20.06
CA ASP A 453 11.43 25.30 20.16
C ASP A 453 10.40 24.16 20.07
N ASN A 454 10.81 22.89 20.16
CA ASN A 454 9.87 21.79 20.06
C ASN A 454 8.98 21.69 21.31
N VAL A 455 7.68 21.95 21.11
CA VAL A 455 6.63 21.63 22.08
C VAL A 455 5.92 20.36 21.62
N MET A 456 6.18 19.24 22.30
CA MET A 456 5.57 17.95 22.01
C MET A 456 4.18 17.88 22.64
N ASP A 457 3.16 17.58 21.84
CA ASP A 457 1.79 17.44 22.30
C ASP A 457 1.60 16.16 23.13
N SER A 458 2.20 15.05 22.69
CA SER A 458 2.00 13.75 23.35
C SER A 458 3.23 12.83 23.28
N LEU A 459 3.60 12.26 24.43
CA LEU A 459 4.52 11.13 24.55
C LEU A 459 3.76 9.89 25.05
N VAL A 460 3.76 8.82 24.24
CA VAL A 460 3.09 7.56 24.56
C VAL A 460 4.12 6.46 24.77
N ILE A 461 4.05 5.76 25.89
CA ILE A 461 4.95 4.66 26.27
C ILE A 461 4.12 3.39 26.48
N VAL A 462 4.45 2.31 25.78
CA VAL A 462 3.65 1.07 25.83
C VAL A 462 4.52 -0.16 26.12
N GLY A 463 4.08 -1.02 27.04
CA GLY A 463 4.71 -2.32 27.29
C GLY A 463 6.10 -2.29 27.95
N VAL A 464 6.54 -1.16 28.48
CA VAL A 464 7.89 -1.02 29.06
C VAL A 464 7.96 -1.63 30.45
N ASN A 465 8.92 -2.52 30.69
CA ASN A 465 9.12 -3.14 32.00
C ASN A 465 10.42 -2.68 32.65
N ARG A 466 10.53 -2.81 33.98
CA ARG A 466 11.73 -2.41 34.72
C ARG A 466 13.00 -3.07 34.19
N TYR A 467 12.95 -4.34 33.84
CA TYR A 467 14.10 -5.07 33.27
C TYR A 467 14.54 -4.51 31.90
N MET A 468 13.62 -3.92 31.13
CA MET A 468 13.95 -3.29 29.85
C MET A 468 14.73 -1.98 30.04
N LEU A 469 14.59 -1.35 31.22
CA LEU A 469 15.31 -0.15 31.62
C LEU A 469 16.62 -0.46 32.38
N GLN A 470 16.70 -1.63 33.04
CA GLN A 470 17.76 -1.97 34.00
C GLN A 470 19.12 -2.25 33.38
N GLU A 471 19.20 -2.67 32.11
CA GLU A 471 20.49 -2.98 31.48
C GLU A 471 21.19 -1.78 30.82
N ASP A 472 20.50 -0.64 30.74
CA ASP A 472 21.05 0.59 30.18
C ASP A 472 21.45 1.52 31.33
N TYR A 473 22.74 1.42 31.68
CA TYR A 473 23.49 2.16 32.68
C TYR A 473 23.35 3.70 32.64
N TRP A 474 22.55 4.32 31.76
CA TRP A 474 22.52 5.78 31.63
C TRP A 474 21.68 6.48 32.70
N ILE A 475 20.53 5.92 33.12
CA ILE A 475 19.76 6.46 34.27
C ILE A 475 20.62 6.33 35.54
N LEU A 476 21.24 5.17 35.74
CA LEU A 476 22.08 4.89 36.90
C LEU A 476 23.41 5.67 36.87
N ASN A 477 24.04 5.89 35.71
CA ASN A 477 25.30 6.64 35.60
C ASN A 477 25.09 8.14 35.73
N LYS A 478 24.03 8.75 35.18
CA LYS A 478 23.78 10.18 35.46
C LYS A 478 23.50 10.40 36.95
N ILE A 479 22.74 9.49 37.58
CA ILE A 479 22.51 9.53 39.03
C ILE A 479 23.80 9.26 39.81
N LYS A 480 24.65 8.29 39.39
CA LYS A 480 25.95 8.02 40.02
C LYS A 480 26.93 9.16 39.85
N THR A 481 27.08 9.73 38.66
CA THR A 481 28.00 10.84 38.38
C THR A 481 27.55 12.10 39.12
N ALA A 482 26.24 12.39 39.18
CA ALA A 482 25.71 13.47 40.00
C ALA A 482 25.96 13.21 41.50
N ARG A 483 25.74 11.98 41.98
CA ARG A 483 25.98 11.59 43.37
C ARG A 483 27.46 11.64 43.76
N SER A 484 28.36 11.15 42.91
CA SER A 484 29.81 11.19 43.11
C SER A 484 30.36 12.62 43.02
N ALA A 485 29.82 13.47 42.15
CA ALA A 485 30.16 14.89 42.12
C ALA A 485 29.70 15.63 43.39
N LEU A 486 28.50 15.30 43.90
CA LEU A 486 27.97 15.82 45.15
C LEU A 486 28.77 15.33 46.38
N GLU A 487 29.21 14.07 46.41
CA GLU A 487 30.02 13.50 47.49
C GLU A 487 31.46 14.07 47.53
N VAL A 488 32.00 14.48 46.37
CA VAL A 488 33.31 15.17 46.29
C VAL A 488 33.21 16.64 46.72
N LEU A 489 32.09 17.31 46.38
CA LEU A 489 31.87 18.71 46.75
C LEU A 489 31.37 18.88 48.19
N PHE A 490 30.70 17.87 48.75
CA PHE A 490 30.18 17.86 50.11
C PHE A 490 30.48 16.52 50.80
N PRO A 491 31.70 16.32 51.32
CA PRO A 491 31.96 15.20 52.21
C PRO A 491 31.10 15.38 53.45
N SER A 492 30.16 14.46 53.65
CA SER A 492 29.14 14.51 54.69
C SER A 492 29.72 14.91 56.05
N LYS A 493 29.50 16.16 56.46
CA LYS A 493 29.42 16.52 57.86
C LYS A 493 27.96 16.82 58.15
N THR A 494 27.43 16.00 59.05
CA THR A 494 26.11 16.06 59.65
C THR A 494 25.73 17.48 60.10
N GLY A 495 24.52 17.90 59.71
CA GLY A 495 23.80 19.03 60.29
C GLY A 495 24.04 20.35 59.57
N ASP A 496 23.19 20.67 58.60
CA ASP A 496 22.35 21.89 58.63
C ASP A 496 21.61 22.08 57.29
N SER A 497 20.34 22.48 57.40
CA SER A 497 19.41 22.72 56.31
C SER A 497 19.63 24.10 55.70
N GLN A 498 20.50 24.21 54.70
CA GLN A 498 20.53 25.32 53.74
C GLN A 498 21.46 24.97 52.57
N THR A 499 20.96 24.26 51.56
CA THR A 499 21.68 23.97 50.32
C THR A 499 20.74 23.95 49.12
N GLU A 500 20.02 25.05 48.90
CA GLU A 500 19.39 25.37 47.61
C GLU A 500 19.83 26.78 47.19
N GLN A 501 21.06 26.94 46.66
CA GLN A 501 21.43 28.14 45.88
C GLN A 501 22.79 28.10 45.16
N LEU A 502 23.41 26.94 44.88
CA LEU A 502 24.78 26.87 44.33
C LEU A 502 24.93 26.15 42.98
N LEU A 503 23.88 26.08 42.16
CA LEU A 503 24.01 25.67 40.75
C LEU A 503 23.67 26.87 39.87
N GLY A 504 24.68 27.41 39.18
CA GLY A 504 24.50 28.47 38.19
C GLY A 504 23.66 28.01 37.00
N PRO A 505 23.09 28.94 36.21
CA PRO A 505 22.26 28.62 35.05
C PRO A 505 23.16 28.00 33.96
N GLY A 506 22.91 26.74 33.57
CA GLY A 506 23.69 26.05 32.55
C GLY A 506 24.13 24.62 32.88
N MET A 507 23.71 24.05 34.00
CA MET A 507 23.86 22.60 34.30
C MET A 507 22.50 21.96 34.60
N ASP A 508 21.60 22.10 33.63
CA ASP A 508 20.23 21.64 33.66
C ASP A 508 20.25 20.14 33.29
N GLY A 509 20.61 19.32 34.28
CA GLY A 509 20.93 17.89 34.16
C GLY A 509 19.75 16.98 33.83
N GLY A 510 19.04 17.25 32.72
CA GLY A 510 18.04 16.37 32.16
C GLY A 510 18.27 15.98 30.70
N CYS A 511 17.98 14.74 30.34
CA CYS A 511 18.34 14.18 29.03
C CYS A 511 17.50 14.72 27.86
N CYS A 512 16.38 15.38 28.18
CA CYS A 512 15.43 15.90 27.22
C CYS A 512 14.85 17.19 27.82
N GLY A 513 15.42 18.36 27.53
CA GLY A 513 14.80 19.66 27.82
C GLY A 513 13.52 19.91 27.00
N TRP A 514 12.75 18.84 26.75
CA TRP A 514 11.60 18.84 25.89
C TRP A 514 10.40 19.38 26.66
N LYS A 515 9.72 20.35 26.06
CA LYS A 515 8.42 20.81 26.54
C LYS A 515 7.38 19.79 26.09
N ILE A 516 6.88 18.96 27.00
CA ILE A 516 5.87 17.92 26.73
C ILE A 516 4.57 18.30 27.42
N LYS A 517 3.46 18.34 26.67
CA LYS A 517 2.12 18.63 27.21
C LYS A 517 1.50 17.42 27.89
N GLN A 518 1.52 16.26 27.22
CA GLN A 518 0.85 15.05 27.70
C GLN A 518 1.77 13.83 27.68
N ILE A 519 1.70 13.01 28.74
CA ILE A 519 2.37 11.72 28.82
C ILE A 519 1.34 10.63 29.11
N LYS A 520 1.29 9.61 28.25
CA LYS A 520 0.47 8.42 28.43
C LYS A 520 1.32 7.16 28.52
N MET A 521 1.07 6.34 29.51
CA MET A 521 1.77 5.08 29.75
C MET A 521 0.74 3.95 29.83
N ASP A 522 0.84 2.94 28.96
CA ASP A 522 -0.01 1.74 28.98
C ASP A 522 0.82 0.49 29.22
N ARG A 523 0.39 -0.37 30.14
CA ARG A 523 1.07 -1.64 30.46
C ARG A 523 2.58 -1.47 30.71
N SER A 524 2.94 -0.33 31.27
CA SER A 524 4.32 0.14 31.42
C SER A 524 4.65 0.45 32.88
N THR A 525 5.94 0.38 33.22
CA THR A 525 6.44 0.77 34.55
C THR A 525 6.64 2.28 34.65
N VAL A 526 6.26 2.88 35.77
CA VAL A 526 6.51 4.31 36.09
C VAL A 526 8.00 4.65 36.15
N TYR A 527 8.88 3.66 36.35
CA TYR A 527 10.33 3.87 36.34
C TYR A 527 10.86 4.43 35.01
N ALA A 528 10.14 4.27 33.90
CA ALA A 528 10.52 4.87 32.61
C ALA A 528 10.57 6.40 32.68
N LEU A 529 9.80 7.04 33.59
CA LEU A 529 9.78 8.49 33.76
C LEU A 529 11.09 9.08 34.28
N ARG A 530 11.90 8.29 35.01
CA ARG A 530 13.17 8.77 35.60
C ARG A 530 14.15 9.29 34.54
N GLY A 531 14.05 8.80 33.31
CA GLY A 531 14.88 9.25 32.19
C GLY A 531 14.28 10.42 31.40
N ILE A 532 12.98 10.68 31.54
CA ILE A 532 12.19 11.53 30.63
C ILE A 532 12.03 12.93 31.22
N ARG A 533 11.71 13.03 32.52
CA ARG A 533 11.44 14.29 33.20
C ARG A 533 12.50 14.56 34.25
N SER A 534 13.59 15.17 33.81
CA SER A 534 14.69 15.61 34.69
C SER A 534 14.74 17.12 34.84
N ASP A 535 14.12 17.86 33.90
CA ASP A 535 13.84 19.28 34.05
C ASP A 535 12.56 19.49 34.89
N LYS A 536 12.67 20.35 35.90
CA LYS A 536 11.62 20.71 36.87
C LYS A 536 10.71 21.86 36.37
N SER A 537 10.98 22.45 35.21
CA SER A 537 10.36 23.70 34.75
C SER A 537 8.96 23.54 34.11
N GLY A 538 8.73 22.51 33.31
CA GLY A 538 7.48 22.36 32.54
C GLY A 538 6.26 21.90 33.35
N VAL A 539 5.08 22.46 33.07
CA VAL A 539 3.79 21.98 33.60
C VAL A 539 3.18 20.97 32.62
N LEU A 540 2.84 19.77 33.09
CA LEU A 540 2.09 18.80 32.29
C LEU A 540 0.59 19.15 32.28
N ASP A 541 0.00 19.13 31.10
CA ASP A 541 -1.45 19.17 30.95
C ASP A 541 -2.09 17.87 31.42
N ARG A 542 -1.46 16.73 31.10
CA ARG A 542 -2.01 15.40 31.42
C ARG A 542 -0.93 14.33 31.61
N PHE A 543 -1.08 13.54 32.66
CA PHE A 543 -0.36 12.28 32.88
C PHE A 543 -1.37 11.15 33.06
N GLU A 544 -1.31 10.15 32.20
CA GLU A 544 -2.21 8.98 32.25
C GLU A 544 -1.40 7.69 32.35
N LEU A 545 -1.69 6.86 33.36
CA LEU A 545 -1.15 5.52 33.51
C LEU A 545 -2.27 4.48 33.50
N THR A 546 -2.36 3.70 32.43
CA THR A 546 -3.37 2.64 32.28
C THR A 546 -2.74 1.25 32.43
N ASN A 547 -3.49 0.34 33.06
CA ASN A 547 -3.13 -1.08 33.18
C ASN A 547 -1.69 -1.30 33.70
N PRO A 548 -1.30 -0.72 34.84
CA PRO A 548 0.04 -0.97 35.38
C PRO A 548 0.21 -2.47 35.64
N LYS A 549 1.40 -3.00 35.42
CA LYS A 549 1.65 -4.42 35.68
C LYS A 549 1.56 -4.71 37.18
N GLU A 550 0.87 -5.78 37.54
CA GLU A 550 0.57 -6.14 38.93
C GLU A 550 1.86 -6.33 39.77
N GLU A 551 2.91 -6.89 39.18
CA GLU A 551 4.22 -7.03 39.83
C GLU A 551 4.87 -5.69 40.16
N GLU A 552 4.68 -4.67 39.33
CA GLU A 552 5.22 -3.33 39.54
C GLU A 552 4.48 -2.65 40.70
N VAL A 553 3.15 -2.75 40.73
CA VAL A 553 2.34 -2.27 41.87
C VAL A 553 2.86 -2.88 43.18
N LYS A 554 3.03 -4.21 43.23
CA LYS A 554 3.52 -4.92 44.43
C LYS A 554 4.95 -4.54 44.84
N LYS A 555 5.84 -4.25 43.88
CA LYS A 555 7.25 -3.89 44.14
C LYS A 555 7.42 -2.43 44.53
N ILE A 556 6.64 -1.52 43.96
CA ILE A 556 6.61 -0.10 44.34
C ILE A 556 6.35 0.04 45.84
N PHE A 557 5.38 -0.70 46.39
CA PHE A 557 5.10 -0.69 47.82
C PHE A 557 6.19 -1.32 48.72
N ARG A 558 7.17 -2.02 48.13
CA ARG A 558 8.29 -2.61 48.87
C ARG A 558 9.55 -1.73 48.85
N SER A 559 9.57 -0.70 48.02
CA SER A 559 10.71 0.21 47.86
C SER A 559 10.29 1.63 48.24
N ASP A 560 11.06 2.32 49.09
CA ASP A 560 10.88 3.77 49.37
C ASP A 560 11.21 4.67 48.17
N GLU A 561 11.36 4.07 46.99
CA GLU A 561 11.75 4.70 45.75
C GLU A 561 10.56 5.40 45.08
N ARG A 562 10.32 6.66 45.45
CA ARG A 562 9.35 7.51 44.76
C ARG A 562 9.87 7.96 43.39
N VAL A 563 8.97 8.21 42.44
CA VAL A 563 9.26 8.68 41.08
C VAL A 563 8.76 10.11 40.91
N TYR A 564 9.66 11.02 40.55
CA TYR A 564 9.30 12.41 40.32
C TYR A 564 8.61 12.60 38.96
N LEU A 565 7.41 13.18 38.99
CA LEU A 565 6.62 13.55 37.82
C LEU A 565 6.63 15.07 37.58
N GLY A 566 6.84 15.89 38.63
CA GLY A 566 6.91 17.35 38.54
C GLY A 566 5.56 18.06 38.60
N LYS A 567 5.47 19.27 38.02
CA LYS A 567 4.24 20.06 37.98
C LYS A 567 3.24 19.47 36.98
N ILE A 568 1.97 19.40 37.38
CA ILE A 568 0.85 18.91 36.56
C ILE A 568 -0.42 19.70 36.87
N LYS A 569 -1.28 19.94 35.87
CA LYS A 569 -2.58 20.60 36.08
C LYS A 569 -3.48 19.77 37.02
N GLN A 570 -4.29 20.44 37.84
CA GLN A 570 -5.17 19.80 38.84
C GLN A 570 -5.98 18.61 38.27
N ASN A 571 -6.54 18.76 37.07
CA ASN A 571 -7.37 17.74 36.40
C ASN A 571 -6.57 16.80 35.46
N GLY A 572 -5.24 16.94 35.44
CA GLY A 572 -4.36 16.24 34.50
C GLY A 572 -3.88 14.87 34.99
N LEU A 573 -4.01 14.55 36.28
CA LEU A 573 -3.42 13.33 36.86
C LEU A 573 -4.42 12.15 36.86
N ILE A 574 -4.22 11.19 35.96
CA ILE A 574 -5.05 9.98 35.82
C ILE A 574 -4.19 8.74 36.10
N VAL A 575 -4.17 8.29 37.36
CA VAL A 575 -3.39 7.12 37.79
C VAL A 575 -4.20 6.24 38.76
N PRO A 576 -3.94 4.93 38.81
CA PRO A 576 -4.54 4.07 39.84
C PRO A 576 -4.16 4.54 41.24
N PRO A 577 -5.07 4.48 42.24
CA PRO A 577 -4.81 4.97 43.59
C PRO A 577 -3.54 4.39 44.22
N SER A 578 -3.26 3.11 43.94
CA SER A 578 -2.08 2.39 44.42
C SER A 578 -0.75 2.96 43.94
N ILE A 579 -0.73 3.72 42.84
CA ILE A 579 0.49 4.30 42.27
C ILE A 579 0.64 5.76 42.67
N LYS A 580 -0.45 6.42 43.06
CA LYS A 580 -0.46 7.85 43.41
C LYS A 580 0.53 8.18 44.54
N GLU A 581 0.68 7.29 45.52
CA GLU A 581 1.61 7.44 46.66
C GLU A 581 3.09 7.30 46.26
N ALA A 582 3.36 6.65 45.12
CA ALA A 582 4.69 6.43 44.61
C ALA A 582 5.21 7.56 43.71
N LEU A 583 4.36 8.55 43.40
CA LEU A 583 4.69 9.67 42.55
C LEU A 583 4.96 10.93 43.40
N ILE A 584 5.98 11.71 43.02
CA ILE A 584 6.22 13.06 43.55
C ILE A 584 5.80 14.05 42.48
N TYR A 585 4.75 14.84 42.77
CA TYR A 585 4.21 15.84 41.86
C TYR A 585 3.64 17.03 42.62
N THR A 586 3.47 18.14 41.92
CA THR A 586 2.81 19.35 42.42
C THR A 586 1.63 19.67 41.49
N LEU A 587 0.44 19.82 42.05
CA LEU A 587 -0.72 20.26 41.28
C LEU A 587 -0.65 21.78 41.10
N VAL A 588 -0.95 22.24 39.88
CA VAL A 588 -0.97 23.67 39.51
C VAL A 588 -2.33 24.01 38.91
N ASP A 589 -2.82 25.21 39.17
CA ASP A 589 -4.10 25.72 38.67
C ASP A 589 -3.98 26.17 37.20
N GLU A 590 -5.10 26.27 36.49
CA GLU A 590 -5.10 26.53 35.04
C GLU A 590 -4.59 27.94 34.67
N GLU A 591 -4.51 28.88 35.61
CA GLU A 591 -4.26 30.31 35.36
C GLU A 591 -2.81 30.79 35.53
N ASP A 592 -1.90 30.00 36.10
CA ASP A 592 -0.50 30.42 36.36
C ASP A 592 0.45 30.10 35.18
N VAL A 593 0.05 30.42 33.95
CA VAL A 593 0.88 30.12 32.75
C VAL A 593 1.87 31.25 32.39
N ASP A 594 1.85 32.41 33.08
CA ASP A 594 2.68 33.56 32.64
C ASP A 594 3.31 34.41 33.77
N SER A 595 3.62 33.84 34.94
CA SER A 595 4.28 34.62 36.01
C SER A 595 5.80 34.71 35.92
N ASP A 596 6.47 33.96 35.04
CA ASP A 596 7.94 33.95 34.93
C ASP A 596 8.54 35.18 34.21
N CYS A 597 7.70 36.11 33.70
CA CYS A 597 8.18 37.38 33.13
C CYS A 597 8.14 38.58 34.10
N ARG A 598 7.58 38.46 35.32
CA ARG A 598 7.42 39.60 36.25
C ARG A 598 8.48 39.70 37.36
N ALA A 599 9.41 38.75 37.46
CA ALA A 599 10.45 38.77 38.49
C ALA A 599 11.66 39.67 38.15
N GLU A 600 11.85 40.08 36.89
CA GLU A 600 12.98 40.93 36.48
C GLU A 600 12.67 42.44 36.44
N GLU A 601 11.40 42.87 36.50
CA GLU A 601 11.04 44.30 36.54
C GLU A 601 10.94 44.89 37.96
N LEU A 602 10.71 44.07 38.98
CA LEU A 602 10.62 44.53 40.38
C LEU A 602 11.99 44.73 41.07
N SER A 603 13.09 44.38 40.38
CA SER A 603 14.47 44.60 40.83
C SER A 603 15.01 46.00 40.46
N LYS A 604 14.40 46.69 39.47
CA LYS A 604 14.83 48.03 39.03
C LYS A 604 14.14 49.19 39.77
N GLU A 605 12.99 48.98 40.40
CA GLU A 605 12.29 50.04 41.14
C GLU A 605 12.75 50.20 42.60
N ALA A 606 13.62 49.32 43.11
CA ALA A 606 14.12 49.39 44.49
C ALA A 606 15.45 50.17 44.68
N LEU A 607 15.99 50.81 43.63
CA LEU A 607 17.28 51.54 43.69
C LEU A 607 17.20 53.06 43.46
N LEU A 608 16.00 53.66 43.45
CA LEU A 608 15.84 55.11 43.35
C LEU A 608 14.79 55.65 44.34
N GLN A 609 15.06 55.54 45.64
CA GLN A 609 14.44 56.42 46.64
C GLN A 609 15.47 56.81 47.71
N SER A 610 16.16 57.92 47.48
CA SER A 610 16.73 58.76 48.54
C SER A 610 15.72 59.90 48.84
N PRO A 611 15.50 60.29 50.11
CA PRO A 611 14.52 61.31 50.45
C PRO A 611 15.11 62.72 50.30
N SER A 612 14.40 63.61 49.61
CA SER A 612 14.70 65.05 49.55
C SER A 612 13.88 65.81 50.60
N GLU A 613 14.57 66.62 51.39
CA GLU A 613 14.00 67.53 52.38
C GLU A 613 13.27 68.74 51.74
N ALA A 614 12.14 69.06 52.38
CA ALA A 614 11.30 70.25 52.42
C ALA A 614 11.69 71.55 51.67
N ASP A 615 10.73 72.02 50.86
CA ASP A 615 10.56 73.41 50.42
C ASP A 615 9.99 74.32 51.52
N HIS A 616 10.52 75.54 51.61
CA HIS A 616 10.04 76.63 52.46
C HIS A 616 9.70 77.84 51.57
N PRO A 617 8.52 78.47 51.67
CA PRO A 617 8.25 79.74 51.01
C PRO A 617 8.34 80.93 51.99
N PHE A 618 8.89 82.03 51.50
CA PHE A 618 9.13 83.33 52.16
C PHE A 618 8.16 84.34 51.49
N ILE A 619 7.36 85.22 52.13
CA ILE A 619 7.70 86.35 53.02
C ILE A 619 6.41 87.09 53.49
N LYS A 620 6.44 87.59 54.75
CA LYS A 620 5.73 88.75 55.41
C LYS A 620 4.20 88.67 55.61
N LYS A 621 3.62 89.05 56.76
CA LYS A 621 3.83 90.29 57.54
C LYS A 621 3.10 90.24 58.92
N ARG A 622 3.78 90.78 59.96
CA ARG A 622 3.34 91.59 61.13
C ARG A 622 2.12 91.23 62.01
N HIS A 623 2.42 91.26 63.33
CA HIS A 623 1.69 91.77 64.52
C HIS A 623 0.23 91.33 64.70
N LEU A 624 -0.23 90.88 65.86
CA LEU A 624 0.06 91.30 67.25
C LEU A 624 -0.27 90.14 68.19
#